data_AF-A0A7I8ECQ1-F1
#
_entry.id   AF-A0A7I8ECQ1-F1
#
_cell.length_a   1.000
_cell.length_b   1.000
_cell.length_c   1.000
_cell.angle_alpha   90.00
_cell.angle_beta   90.00
_cell.angle_gamma   90.00
#
_symmetry.space_group_name_H-M   'P 1'
#
loop_
_entity.id
_entity.type
_entity.pdbx_description
1 polymer ?
#
loop_
_entity_poly.entity_id
_entity_poly.type
_entity_poly.pdbx_seq_one_letter_code
_entity_poly.pdbx_strand_id
1 'polypeptide(L)'
;MNWMLETELFGRLCVAVLIGGLIGINRFLHRKPAGLRTHALVSLGSALAVMLVFRLPGSDAQAYSRVAQGLITGIGFLGAGVILHHPQKYRVQGLTTAASIWVTAILGMACGAGMGGLALGVMALALVVINFGGNLEHLAERLLHRWREEDSAPGAEHDRRQGERRDES
;
A
#
# COMPACT_ATOMS: atom_id res chain seq x y z
N MET A 1 40.96 -2.25 -2.03
CA MET A 1 40.26 -2.73 -3.24
C MET A 1 38.84 -3.09 -2.82
N ASN A 2 37.85 -2.22 -3.09
CA ASN A 2 36.50 -2.25 -2.50
C ASN A 2 35.53 -3.27 -3.13
N TRP A 3 36.02 -4.30 -3.83
CA TRP A 3 35.14 -5.21 -4.58
C TRP A 3 34.11 -5.92 -3.71
N MET A 4 34.46 -6.34 -2.49
CA MET A 4 33.51 -6.99 -1.57
C MET A 4 32.35 -6.07 -1.17
N LEU A 5 32.61 -4.77 -1.02
CA LEU A 5 31.59 -3.78 -0.69
C LEU A 5 30.68 -3.53 -1.90
N GLU A 6 31.26 -3.35 -3.09
CA GLU A 6 30.49 -3.15 -4.32
C GLU A 6 29.58 -4.36 -4.61
N THR A 7 30.06 -5.58 -4.38
CA THR A 7 29.23 -6.79 -4.53
C THR A 7 28.07 -6.86 -3.54
N GLU A 8 28.27 -6.42 -2.29
CA GLU A 8 27.21 -6.38 -1.29
C GLU A 8 26.14 -5.33 -1.64
N LEU A 9 26.58 -4.14 -2.05
CA LEU A 9 25.68 -3.06 -2.49
C LEU A 9 24.85 -3.48 -3.70
N PHE A 10 25.49 -4.08 -4.70
CA PHE A 10 24.80 -4.63 -5.85
C PHE A 10 23.79 -5.71 -5.46
N GLY A 11 24.17 -6.62 -4.55
CA GLY A 11 23.26 -7.65 -4.02
C GLY A 11 22.01 -7.06 -3.36
N ARG A 12 22.16 -5.99 -2.57
CA ARG A 12 21.02 -5.28 -1.96
C ARG A 12 20.10 -4.63 -3.01
N LEU A 13 20.66 -4.09 -4.10
CA LEU A 13 19.87 -3.56 -5.22
C LEU A 13 19.11 -4.68 -5.96
N CYS A 14 19.73 -5.85 -6.15
CA CYS A 14 19.05 -7.02 -6.71
C CYS A 14 17.87 -7.46 -5.82
N VAL A 15 18.07 -7.52 -4.49
CA VAL A 15 17.00 -7.84 -3.54
C VAL A 15 15.86 -6.80 -3.63
N ALA A 16 16.18 -5.51 -3.72
CA ALA A 16 15.17 -4.46 -3.90
C ALA A 16 14.35 -4.66 -5.18
N VAL A 17 15.01 -4.98 -6.31
CA VAL A 17 14.35 -5.27 -7.59
C VAL A 17 13.45 -6.48 -7.48
N LEU A 18 13.90 -7.56 -6.82
CA LEU A 18 13.08 -8.77 -6.63
C LEU A 18 11.84 -8.48 -5.78
N ILE A 19 11.99 -7.73 -4.68
CA ILE A 19 10.88 -7.37 -3.80
C ILE A 19 9.84 -6.52 -4.53
N GLY A 20 10.28 -5.44 -5.18
CA GLY A 20 9.38 -4.60 -5.98
C GLY A 20 8.76 -5.38 -7.14
N GLY A 21 9.54 -6.28 -7.75
CA GLY A 21 9.09 -7.12 -8.83
C GLY A 21 7.98 -8.08 -8.42
N LEU A 22 8.10 -8.75 -7.28
CA LEU A 22 7.08 -9.69 -6.77
C LEU A 22 5.75 -8.98 -6.49
N ILE A 23 5.78 -7.80 -5.86
CA ILE A 23 4.58 -6.98 -5.69
C ILE A 23 4.00 -6.58 -7.05
N GLY A 24 4.85 -6.11 -7.96
CA GLY A 24 4.44 -5.68 -9.29
C GLY A 24 3.89 -6.81 -10.18
N ILE A 25 4.36 -8.05 -10.04
CA ILE A 25 3.81 -9.24 -10.70
C ILE A 25 2.37 -9.46 -10.23
N ASN A 26 2.13 -9.40 -8.92
CA ASN A 26 0.78 -9.52 -8.40
C ASN A 26 -0.16 -8.45 -9.00
N ARG A 27 0.32 -7.20 -9.09
CA ARG A 27 -0.46 -6.12 -9.72
C ARG A 27 -0.72 -6.35 -11.20
N PHE A 28 0.29 -6.82 -11.94
CA PHE A 28 0.20 -7.12 -13.36
C PHE A 28 -0.80 -8.25 -13.65
N LEU A 29 -0.71 -9.36 -12.91
CA LEU A 29 -1.62 -10.51 -13.06
C LEU A 29 -3.08 -10.12 -12.81
N HIS A 30 -3.33 -9.24 -11.85
CA HIS A 30 -4.67 -8.73 -11.53
C HIS A 30 -5.12 -7.56 -12.42
N ARG A 31 -4.40 -7.26 -13.52
CA ARG A 31 -4.68 -6.19 -14.48
C ARG A 31 -4.87 -4.82 -13.83
N LYS A 32 -4.12 -4.55 -12.75
CA LYS A 32 -4.22 -3.30 -12.01
C LYS A 32 -3.32 -2.23 -12.67
N PRO A 33 -3.63 -0.94 -12.50
CA PRO A 33 -2.71 0.13 -12.88
C PRO A 33 -1.34 -0.11 -12.22
N ALA A 34 -0.24 0.27 -12.88
CA ALA A 34 1.15 0.05 -12.49
C ALA A 34 1.52 -1.42 -12.15
N GLY A 35 2.30 -2.03 -13.04
CA GLY A 35 2.71 -3.44 -12.92
C GLY A 35 4.16 -3.65 -12.46
N LEU A 36 4.75 -4.76 -12.90
CA LEU A 36 6.13 -5.20 -12.62
C LEU A 36 7.18 -4.10 -12.80
N ARG A 37 7.23 -3.47 -13.98
CA ARG A 37 8.25 -2.46 -14.31
C ARG A 37 8.22 -1.28 -13.34
N THR A 38 7.02 -0.77 -13.02
CA THR A 38 6.86 0.37 -12.12
C THR A 38 7.34 0.04 -10.71
N HIS A 39 6.89 -1.08 -10.14
CA HIS A 39 7.24 -1.45 -8.78
C HIS A 39 8.73 -1.80 -8.63
N ALA A 40 9.31 -2.48 -9.62
CA ALA A 40 10.75 -2.78 -9.62
C ALA A 40 11.61 -1.50 -9.67
N LEU A 41 11.27 -0.54 -10.54
CA LEU A 41 12.01 0.73 -10.66
C LEU A 41 11.86 1.61 -9.42
N VAL A 42 10.67 1.68 -8.83
CA VAL A 42 10.42 2.44 -7.60
C VAL A 42 11.23 1.88 -6.43
N SER A 43 11.24 0.56 -6.26
CA SER A 43 12.03 -0.11 -5.21
C SER A 43 13.53 0.10 -5.43
N LEU A 44 14.01 -0.10 -6.66
CA LEU A 44 15.42 0.08 -7.03
C LEU A 44 15.91 1.51 -6.78
N GLY A 45 15.18 2.50 -7.26
CA GLY A 45 15.53 3.92 -7.09
C GLY A 45 15.56 4.34 -5.62
N SER A 46 14.60 3.86 -4.84
CA SER A 46 14.53 4.13 -3.39
C SER A 46 15.70 3.50 -2.64
N ALA A 47 16.07 2.26 -3.00
CA ALA A 47 17.24 1.58 -2.43
C ALA A 47 18.54 2.33 -2.74
N LEU A 48 18.73 2.71 -3.99
CA LEU A 48 19.91 3.46 -4.43
C LEU A 48 20.02 4.83 -3.74
N ALA A 49 18.90 5.56 -3.61
CA ALA A 49 18.87 6.85 -2.95
C ALA A 49 19.32 6.76 -1.48
N VAL A 50 18.85 5.74 -0.75
CA VAL A 50 19.26 5.52 0.64
C VAL A 50 20.73 5.11 0.73
N MET A 51 21.20 4.21 -0.14
CA MET A 51 22.61 3.80 -0.16
C MET A 51 23.56 4.99 -0.41
N LEU A 52 23.18 5.89 -1.32
CA LEU A 52 24.00 7.05 -1.65
C LEU A 52 24.20 7.95 -0.42
N VAL A 53 23.14 8.16 0.38
CA VAL A 53 23.23 8.96 1.61
C VAL A 53 24.21 8.36 2.60
N PHE A 54 24.14 7.05 2.85
CA PHE A 54 25.04 6.37 3.79
C PHE A 54 26.52 6.39 3.36
N ARG A 55 26.81 6.77 2.11
CA ARG A 55 28.17 6.85 1.59
C ARG A 55 28.72 8.28 1.52
N LEU A 56 27.88 9.29 1.75
CA LEU A 56 28.32 10.68 1.75
C LEU A 56 29.12 10.99 3.03
N PRO A 57 30.30 11.63 2.91
CA PRO A 57 31.04 12.10 4.08
C PRO A 57 30.17 13.05 4.94
N GLY A 58 30.11 12.80 6.25
CA GLY A 58 29.28 13.59 7.16
C GLY A 58 27.79 13.27 7.13
N SER A 59 27.38 12.14 6.53
CA SER A 59 26.00 11.65 6.60
C SER A 59 25.60 11.35 8.05
N ASP A 60 24.52 11.99 8.50
CA ASP A 60 23.93 11.80 9.82
C ASP A 60 22.45 11.40 9.71
N ALA A 61 21.78 11.22 10.85
CA ALA A 61 20.35 10.93 10.89
C ALA A 61 19.50 12.00 10.19
N GLN A 62 19.97 13.26 10.16
CA GLN A 62 19.28 14.35 9.48
C GLN A 62 19.38 14.22 7.95
N ALA A 63 20.54 13.83 7.42
CA ALA A 63 20.72 13.55 6.00
C ALA A 63 19.79 12.43 5.51
N TYR A 64 19.69 11.34 6.28
CA TYR A 64 18.74 10.26 6.00
C TYR A 64 17.29 10.76 6.02
N SER A 65 16.93 11.53 7.06
CA SER A 65 15.57 12.07 7.21
C SER A 65 15.17 12.96 6.03
N ARG A 66 16.08 13.82 5.53
CA ARG A 66 15.81 14.67 4.35
C ARG A 66 15.56 13.85 3.09
N VAL A 67 16.36 12.80 2.85
CA VAL A 67 16.16 11.94 1.67
C VAL A 67 14.88 11.10 1.81
N ALA A 68 14.59 10.59 3.01
CA ALA A 68 13.33 9.89 3.27
C ALA A 68 12.12 10.80 3.04
N GLN A 69 12.15 12.04 3.53
CA GLN A 69 11.10 13.04 3.28
C GLN A 69 10.93 13.34 1.78
N GLY A 70 12.04 13.54 1.07
CA GLY A 70 12.03 13.78 -0.37
C GLY A 70 11.45 12.60 -1.16
N LEU A 71 11.85 11.37 -0.82
CA LEU A 71 11.29 10.15 -1.40
C LEU A 71 9.78 10.06 -1.11
N ILE A 72 9.35 10.13 0.15
CA ILE A 72 7.93 10.03 0.56
C ILE A 72 7.08 11.06 -0.21
N THR A 73 7.59 12.29 -0.35
CA THR A 73 6.92 13.35 -1.12
C THR A 73 6.83 12.97 -2.61
N GLY A 74 7.94 12.56 -3.22
CA GLY A 74 7.98 12.18 -4.64
C GLY A 74 7.09 10.98 -4.98
N ILE A 75 7.03 9.98 -4.09
CA ILE A 75 6.17 8.81 -4.24
C ILE A 75 4.69 9.21 -4.10
N GLY A 76 4.38 10.20 -3.27
CA GLY A 76 3.04 10.78 -3.17
C GLY A 76 2.53 11.30 -4.51
N PHE A 77 3.39 11.96 -5.30
CA PHE A 77 3.04 12.40 -6.67
C PHE A 77 2.78 11.23 -7.62
N LEU A 78 3.58 10.17 -7.56
CA LEU A 78 3.33 8.96 -8.36
C LEU A 78 2.00 8.28 -7.98
N GLY A 79 1.70 8.23 -6.68
CA GLY A 79 0.43 7.72 -6.17
C GLY A 79 -0.76 8.52 -6.67
N ALA A 80 -0.70 9.86 -6.56
CA ALA A 80 -1.74 10.75 -7.08
C ALA A 80 -1.96 10.57 -8.59
N GLY A 81 -0.89 10.43 -9.38
CA GLY A 81 -0.98 10.23 -10.83
C GLY A 81 -1.63 8.90 -11.26
N VAL A 82 -1.67 7.91 -10.36
CA VAL A 82 -2.31 6.60 -10.61
C VAL A 82 -3.77 6.58 -10.13
N ILE A 83 -4.17 7.48 -9.25
CA ILE A 83 -5.54 7.57 -8.75
C ILE A 83 -6.40 8.25 -9.82
N LEU A 84 -7.33 7.48 -10.40
CA LEU A 84 -8.22 7.96 -11.45
C LEU A 84 -9.62 8.21 -10.87
N HIS A 85 -10.17 9.37 -11.22
CA HIS A 85 -11.55 9.73 -10.89
C HIS A 85 -12.43 9.49 -12.13
N HIS A 86 -13.42 8.60 -12.03
CA HIS A 86 -14.41 8.43 -13.10
C HIS A 86 -15.64 9.31 -12.81
N PRO A 87 -15.86 10.42 -13.55
CA PRO A 87 -16.93 11.37 -13.26
C PRO A 87 -18.32 10.74 -13.33
N GLN A 88 -18.49 9.71 -14.15
CA GLN A 88 -19.77 9.04 -14.40
C GLN A 88 -20.12 7.97 -13.36
N LYS A 89 -19.16 7.51 -12.53
CA LYS A 89 -19.38 6.36 -11.63
C LYS A 89 -19.23 6.68 -10.15
N TYR A 90 -18.98 7.94 -9.76
CA TYR A 90 -18.70 8.35 -8.37
C TYR A 90 -17.70 7.42 -7.63
N ARG A 91 -16.79 6.76 -8.36
CA ARG A 91 -15.90 5.73 -7.81
C ARG A 91 -14.46 6.05 -8.15
N VAL A 92 -13.66 6.25 -7.11
CA VAL A 92 -12.21 6.42 -7.21
C VAL A 92 -11.58 5.05 -7.49
N GLN A 93 -10.70 4.98 -8.49
CA GLN A 93 -9.92 3.79 -8.80
C GLN A 93 -8.43 4.03 -8.56
N GLY A 94 -7.69 2.95 -8.31
CA GLY A 94 -6.23 3.02 -8.18
C GLY A 94 -5.70 3.25 -6.75
N LEU A 95 -6.56 3.42 -5.74
CA LEU A 95 -6.15 3.60 -4.33
C LEU A 95 -5.19 2.49 -3.84
N THR A 96 -5.55 1.23 -4.03
CA THR A 96 -4.67 0.09 -3.66
C THR A 96 -3.38 0.07 -4.46
N THR A 97 -3.39 0.53 -5.72
CA THR A 97 -2.15 0.63 -6.50
C THR A 97 -1.27 1.76 -5.97
N ALA A 98 -1.83 2.92 -5.65
CA ALA A 98 -1.08 4.02 -5.05
C ALA A 98 -0.44 3.57 -3.73
N ALA A 99 -1.20 2.86 -2.88
CA ALA A 99 -0.69 2.27 -1.65
C ALA A 99 0.40 1.22 -1.90
N SER A 100 0.26 0.36 -2.93
CA SER A 100 1.28 -0.65 -3.24
C SER A 100 2.58 -0.04 -3.76
N ILE A 101 2.51 1.02 -4.57
CA ILE A 101 3.69 1.81 -5.00
C ILE A 101 4.36 2.43 -3.77
N TRP A 102 3.57 3.00 -2.85
CA TRP A 102 4.07 3.61 -1.63
C TRP A 102 4.85 2.62 -0.77
N VAL A 103 4.24 1.48 -0.43
CA VAL A 103 4.90 0.41 0.35
C VAL A 103 6.16 -0.11 -0.35
N THR A 104 6.11 -0.27 -1.68
CA THR A 104 7.24 -0.75 -2.47
C THR A 104 8.45 0.17 -2.38
N ALA A 105 8.22 1.48 -2.35
CA ALA A 105 9.31 2.43 -2.19
C ALA A 105 9.95 2.35 -0.79
N ILE A 106 9.14 2.22 0.27
CA ILE A 106 9.63 2.03 1.64
C ILE A 106 10.45 0.72 1.74
N LEU A 107 10.00 -0.35 1.10
CA LEU A 107 10.73 -1.62 1.02
C LEU A 107 12.08 -1.46 0.30
N GLY A 108 12.11 -0.68 -0.78
CA GLY A 108 13.35 -0.30 -1.46
C GLY A 108 14.30 0.46 -0.52
N MET A 109 13.81 1.47 0.20
CA MET A 109 14.60 2.19 1.21
C MET A 109 15.18 1.24 2.27
N ALA A 110 14.38 0.31 2.77
CA ALA A 110 14.82 -0.69 3.75
C ALA A 110 15.93 -1.59 3.18
N CYS A 111 15.83 -2.01 1.92
CA CYS A 111 16.90 -2.75 1.24
C CYS A 111 18.18 -1.91 1.12
N GLY A 112 18.04 -0.63 0.76
CA GLY A 112 19.16 0.33 0.70
C GLY A 112 19.89 0.48 2.04
N ALA A 113 19.13 0.54 3.13
CA ALA A 113 19.65 0.59 4.50
C ALA A 113 20.23 -0.74 5.00
N GLY A 114 20.20 -1.81 4.20
CA GLY A 114 20.71 -3.14 4.59
C GLY A 114 19.74 -3.98 5.42
N MET A 115 18.49 -3.56 5.56
CA MET A 115 17.45 -4.26 6.33
C MET A 115 16.68 -5.28 5.46
N GLY A 116 17.41 -6.11 4.71
CA GLY A 116 16.83 -7.04 3.73
C GLY A 116 15.86 -8.06 4.34
N GLY A 117 16.15 -8.60 5.52
CA GLY A 117 15.28 -9.55 6.21
C GLY A 117 13.91 -8.93 6.59
N LEU A 118 13.93 -7.71 7.13
CA LEU A 118 12.70 -6.96 7.43
C LEU A 118 11.92 -6.66 6.15
N ALA A 119 12.61 -6.24 5.08
CA ALA A 119 11.98 -5.96 3.80
C ALA A 119 11.26 -7.19 3.22
N LEU A 120 11.84 -8.38 3.32
CA LEU A 120 11.19 -9.63 2.89
C LEU A 120 9.93 -9.95 3.71
N GLY A 121 9.98 -9.79 5.04
CA GLY A 121 8.83 -10.01 5.91
C GLY A 121 7.68 -9.05 5.62
N VAL A 122 7.99 -7.76 5.45
CA VAL A 122 6.99 -6.73 5.11
C VAL A 122 6.45 -6.93 3.69
N MET A 123 7.27 -7.36 2.73
CA MET A 123 6.79 -7.74 1.39
C MET A 123 5.76 -8.87 1.46
N ALA A 124 6.04 -9.93 2.23
CA ALA A 124 5.10 -11.04 2.39
C ALA A 124 3.78 -10.56 3.00
N LEU A 125 3.84 -9.73 4.04
CA LEU A 125 2.65 -9.13 4.66
C LEU A 125 1.88 -8.25 3.67
N ALA A 126 2.57 -7.43 2.88
CA ALA A 126 1.95 -6.59 1.86
C ALA A 126 1.21 -7.43 0.81
N LEU A 127 1.80 -8.53 0.35
CA LEU A 127 1.14 -9.46 -0.58
C LEU A 127 -0.09 -10.13 0.04
N VAL A 128 -0.03 -10.51 1.31
CA VAL A 128 -1.20 -11.04 2.05
C VAL A 128 -2.32 -10.00 2.07
N VAL A 129 -2.04 -8.76 2.47
CA VAL A 129 -3.05 -7.69 2.51
C VAL A 129 -3.65 -7.43 1.13
N ILE A 130 -2.81 -7.37 0.08
CA ILE A 130 -3.28 -7.09 -1.28
C ILE A 130 -4.17 -8.23 -1.83
N ASN A 131 -3.86 -9.49 -1.51
CA ASN A 131 -4.60 -10.65 -2.03
C ASN A 131 -5.88 -10.94 -1.23
N PHE A 132 -5.83 -10.82 0.10
CA PHE A 132 -6.96 -11.16 0.97
C PHE A 132 -7.88 -9.98 1.29
N GLY A 133 -7.43 -8.73 1.09
CA GLY A 133 -8.20 -7.54 1.46
C GLY A 133 -9.59 -7.47 0.83
N GLY A 134 -9.71 -7.79 -0.46
CA GLY A 134 -11.01 -7.76 -1.16
C GLY A 134 -12.00 -8.83 -0.65
N ASN A 135 -11.51 -10.00 -0.25
CA ASN A 135 -12.35 -11.03 0.35
C ASN A 135 -12.84 -10.63 1.75
N LEU A 136 -12.00 -9.96 2.54
CA LEU A 136 -12.39 -9.45 3.86
C LEU A 136 -13.45 -8.34 3.76
N GLU A 137 -13.29 -7.41 2.82
CA GLU A 137 -14.29 -6.34 2.59
C GLU A 137 -15.66 -6.94 2.26
N HIS A 138 -15.72 -7.90 1.34
CA HIS A 138 -16.98 -8.55 1.00
C HIS A 138 -17.58 -9.38 2.13
N LEU A 139 -16.76 -10.00 2.97
CA LEU A 139 -17.26 -10.71 4.15
C LEU A 139 -17.82 -9.73 5.20
N ALA A 140 -17.11 -8.61 5.44
CA ALA A 140 -17.56 -7.57 6.35
C ALA A 140 -18.87 -6.93 5.88
N GLU A 141 -18.99 -6.63 4.58
CA GLU A 141 -20.24 -6.12 3.99
C GLU A 141 -21.41 -7.08 4.19
N ARG A 142 -21.21 -8.39 3.97
CA ARG A 142 -22.26 -9.41 4.18
C ARG A 142 -22.71 -9.50 5.63
N LEU A 143 -21.77 -9.38 6.57
CA LEU A 143 -22.09 -9.39 7.99
C LEU A 143 -22.85 -8.11 8.37
N LEU A 144 -22.35 -6.95 7.98
CA LEU A 144 -22.99 -5.65 8.27
C LEU A 144 -24.40 -5.54 7.68
N HIS A 145 -24.64 -6.07 6.47
CA HIS A 145 -25.99 -6.08 5.88
C HIS A 145 -26.98 -6.94 6.69
N ARG A 146 -26.53 -8.09 7.22
CA ARG A 146 -27.36 -8.94 8.10
C ARG A 146 -27.73 -8.23 9.41
N TRP A 147 -26.78 -7.53 10.03
CA TRP A 147 -27.05 -6.73 11.23
C TRP A 147 -28.05 -5.61 10.95
N ARG A 148 -27.95 -4.92 9.80
CA ARG A 148 -28.86 -3.84 9.44
C ARG A 148 -30.29 -4.34 9.15
N GLU A 149 -30.44 -5.54 8.60
CA GLU A 149 -31.74 -6.18 8.41
C GLU A 149 -32.35 -6.71 9.73
N GLU A 150 -31.53 -7.23 10.65
CA GLU A 150 -31.97 -7.61 12.01
C GLU A 150 -32.44 -6.40 12.83
N ASP A 151 -31.74 -5.27 12.78
CA ASP A 151 -32.17 -4.01 13.44
C ASP A 151 -33.40 -3.37 12.76
N SER A 152 -33.64 -3.68 11.48
CA SER A 152 -34.81 -3.20 10.72
C SER A 152 -36.01 -4.15 10.78
N ALA A 153 -35.90 -5.30 11.46
CA ALA A 153 -36.99 -6.25 11.65
C ALA A 153 -38.14 -5.60 12.47
N PRO A 154 -39.41 -5.98 12.22
CA PRO A 154 -40.60 -5.11 12.32
C PRO A 154 -41.14 -4.83 13.75
N GLY A 155 -40.27 -4.64 14.74
CA GLY A 155 -40.66 -4.20 16.09
C GLY A 155 -40.94 -2.69 16.19
N ALA A 156 -40.25 -1.86 15.40
CA ALA A 156 -40.32 -0.40 15.52
C ALA A 156 -41.57 0.24 14.88
N GLU A 157 -42.25 -0.46 13.96
CA GLU A 157 -43.45 0.07 13.31
C GLU A 157 -44.75 -0.36 14.01
N HIS A 158 -44.74 -1.47 14.75
CA HIS A 158 -45.89 -1.89 15.54
C HIS A 158 -46.15 -0.97 16.74
N ASP A 159 -45.08 -0.41 17.32
CA ASP A 159 -45.16 0.50 18.48
C ASP A 159 -45.61 1.92 18.07
N ARG A 160 -45.17 2.42 16.90
CA ARG A 160 -45.64 3.71 16.36
C ARG A 160 -47.14 3.71 16.05
N ARG A 161 -47.65 2.63 15.44
CA ARG A 161 -49.09 2.48 15.12
C ARG A 161 -49.98 2.18 16.33
N GLN A 162 -49.40 1.78 17.46
CA GLN A 162 -50.13 1.61 18.73
C GLN A 162 -50.10 2.90 19.57
N GLY A 163 -49.02 3.68 19.52
CA GLY A 163 -48.96 5.02 20.12
C GLY A 163 -49.96 5.98 19.48
N GLU A 164 -50.02 6.05 18.16
CA GLU A 164 -50.95 6.93 17.43
C GLU A 164 -52.43 6.61 17.70
N ARG A 165 -52.77 5.34 17.95
CA ARG A 165 -54.15 4.93 18.29
C ARG A 165 -54.56 5.19 19.74
N ARG A 166 -53.61 5.44 20.64
CA ARG A 166 -53.90 5.78 22.05
C ARG A 166 -54.13 7.27 22.24
N ASP A 167 -53.61 8.13 21.35
CA ASP A 167 -53.83 9.57 21.40
C ASP A 167 -55.15 10.00 20.71
N GLU A 168 -55.80 9.10 19.95
CA GLU A 168 -57.09 9.33 19.29
C GLU A 168 -58.31 8.87 20.11
N SER A 169 -58.12 8.26 21.30
CA SER A 169 -59.18 7.75 22.19
C SER A 169 -59.27 8.52 23.51
#